data_AF-A0A9Q3UIQ9-F1
#
_entry.id   AF-A0A9Q3UIQ9-F1
#
_cell.length_a   1.000
_cell.length_b   1.000
_cell.length_c   1.000
_cell.angle_alpha   90.00
_cell.angle_beta   90.00
_cell.angle_gamma   90.00
#
_symmetry.space_group_name_H-M   'P 1'
#
loop_
_entity.id
_entity.type
_entity.pdbx_description
1 polymer ?
#
loop_
_entity_poly.entity_id
_entity_poly.type
_entity_poly.pdbx_seq_one_letter_code
_entity_poly.pdbx_strand_id
1 'polypeptide(L)'
;MPLNHLSLLVIFPLTLLVSESVIASKLIQPQYLDSERTDLFFAREIAQPSQENIDMRNSFDWGYELELSRTSGETKSVSNCKDLTKANLAGFTAAKAYEYGAFKAHLMQCQTWSEMAKLAASKRSFISKLKLDDNFPKFAPSALAFVISDESEEKVKTLPTWDEADHIQSTRVVSEVRAEYFDATGGFQVITVVAKGDYNADGIEDIVIEKENSVLSGSYSSSHGYVLTRMSEQASFTVLAEW
;
A
#
# COMPACT_ATOMS: atom_id res chain seq x y z
N MET A 1 -20.75 -29.22 -86.49
CA MET A 1 -20.05 -27.98 -86.09
C MET A 1 -21.09 -26.92 -85.78
N PRO A 2 -21.07 -26.16 -84.67
CA PRO A 2 -20.16 -26.18 -83.52
C PRO A 2 -20.84 -26.62 -82.19
N LEU A 3 -20.02 -27.05 -81.24
CA LEU A 3 -20.36 -27.26 -79.82
C LEU A 3 -20.55 -25.90 -79.13
N ASN A 4 -21.61 -25.75 -78.35
CA ASN A 4 -21.83 -24.60 -77.47
C ASN A 4 -21.28 -24.94 -76.07
N HIS A 5 -20.15 -24.34 -75.70
CA HIS A 5 -19.60 -24.44 -74.35
C HIS A 5 -20.28 -23.41 -73.43
N LEU A 6 -21.08 -23.88 -72.48
CA LEU A 6 -21.64 -23.08 -71.40
C LEU A 6 -20.60 -22.99 -70.26
N SER A 7 -19.91 -21.85 -70.13
CA SER A 7 -19.03 -21.59 -68.99
C SER A 7 -19.87 -21.22 -67.76
N LEU A 8 -19.93 -22.11 -66.77
CA LEU A 8 -20.43 -21.78 -65.43
C LEU A 8 -19.36 -21.00 -64.66
N LEU A 9 -19.64 -19.73 -64.37
CA LEU A 9 -18.90 -18.92 -63.40
C LEU A 9 -19.30 -19.37 -61.99
N VAL A 10 -18.40 -20.05 -61.29
CA VAL A 10 -18.54 -20.36 -59.86
C VAL A 10 -18.08 -19.15 -59.06
N ILE A 11 -19.02 -18.41 -58.49
CA ILE A 11 -18.75 -17.31 -57.56
C ILE A 11 -18.51 -17.93 -56.18
N PHE A 12 -17.25 -17.95 -55.72
CA PHE A 12 -16.92 -18.26 -54.33
C PHE A 12 -17.27 -17.06 -53.45
N PRO A 13 -18.13 -17.20 -52.41
CA PRO A 13 -18.33 -16.14 -51.44
C PRO A 13 -17.07 -16.01 -50.59
N LEU A 14 -16.37 -14.89 -50.72
CA LEU A 14 -15.27 -14.50 -49.87
C LEU A 14 -15.86 -14.11 -48.50
N THR A 15 -15.92 -15.05 -47.57
CA THR A 15 -16.28 -14.76 -46.17
C THR A 15 -15.17 -13.93 -45.55
N LEU A 16 -15.39 -12.62 -45.44
CA LEU A 16 -14.60 -11.71 -44.62
C LEU A 16 -14.72 -12.14 -43.16
N LEU A 17 -13.69 -12.83 -42.66
CA LEU A 17 -13.46 -13.00 -41.24
C LEU A 17 -13.12 -11.61 -40.68
N VAL A 18 -14.11 -10.93 -40.10
CA VAL A 18 -13.88 -9.78 -39.24
C VAL A 18 -13.23 -10.32 -37.98
N SER A 19 -11.89 -10.31 -37.92
CA SER A 19 -11.20 -10.44 -36.65
C SER A 19 -11.53 -9.19 -35.85
N GLU A 20 -12.50 -9.29 -34.93
CA GLU A 20 -12.65 -8.31 -33.87
C GLU A 20 -11.31 -8.27 -33.12
N SER A 21 -10.50 -7.24 -33.41
CA SER A 21 -9.40 -6.88 -32.54
C SER A 21 -10.05 -6.55 -31.20
N VAL A 22 -9.95 -7.45 -30.23
CA VAL A 22 -10.26 -7.17 -28.84
C VAL A 22 -9.36 -6.00 -28.46
N ILE A 23 -9.91 -4.80 -28.43
CA ILE A 23 -9.23 -3.64 -27.87
C ILE A 23 -9.06 -3.98 -26.40
N ALA A 24 -7.85 -4.39 -26.02
CA ALA A 24 -7.51 -4.61 -24.62
C ALA A 24 -7.88 -3.33 -23.88
N SER A 25 -8.87 -3.41 -22.97
CA SER A 25 -9.20 -2.29 -22.08
C SER A 25 -7.90 -1.86 -21.41
N LYS A 26 -7.53 -0.58 -21.55
CA LYS A 26 -6.27 -0.07 -21.01
C LYS A 26 -6.28 -0.27 -19.50
N LEU A 27 -5.51 -1.26 -19.03
CA LEU A 27 -5.35 -1.55 -17.61
C LEU A 27 -4.63 -0.38 -16.94
N ILE A 28 -5.04 -0.07 -15.71
CA ILE A 28 -4.38 0.91 -14.86
C ILE A 28 -3.22 0.18 -14.20
N GLN A 29 -1.99 0.56 -14.55
CA GLN A 29 -0.79 -0.07 -14.00
C GLN A 29 -0.58 0.35 -12.54
N PRO A 30 0.04 -0.50 -11.70
CA PRO A 30 0.43 -0.11 -10.35
C PRO A 30 1.27 1.17 -10.35
N GLN A 31 1.03 2.01 -9.34
CA GLN A 31 1.76 3.25 -9.12
C GLN A 31 2.48 3.16 -7.78
N TYR A 32 3.76 3.54 -7.76
CA TYR A 32 4.57 3.57 -6.54
C TYR A 32 4.99 5.02 -6.29
N LEU A 33 4.55 5.57 -5.18
CA LEU A 33 4.37 7.02 -5.00
C LEU A 33 5.27 7.64 -3.93
N ASP A 34 5.93 6.84 -3.09
CA ASP A 34 6.82 7.33 -2.02
C ASP A 34 8.31 7.07 -2.31
N SER A 35 8.83 7.77 -3.31
CA SER A 35 10.24 7.68 -3.70
C SER A 35 11.20 8.32 -2.69
N GLU A 36 10.82 9.44 -2.07
CA GLU A 36 11.75 10.25 -1.27
C GLU A 36 12.18 9.55 0.04
N ARG A 37 11.24 8.91 0.75
CA ARG A 37 11.59 8.15 1.97
C ARG A 37 12.38 6.89 1.65
N THR A 38 12.06 6.28 0.51
CA THR A 38 12.68 5.05 0.05
C THR A 38 14.19 5.23 -0.22
N ASP A 39 14.60 6.37 -0.76
CA ASP A 39 16.02 6.62 -1.10
C ASP A 39 16.91 6.84 0.12
N LEU A 40 16.35 7.40 1.21
CA LEU A 40 17.08 7.60 2.47
C LEU A 40 17.26 6.32 3.29
N PHE A 41 16.56 5.25 2.93
CA PHE A 41 16.63 3.97 3.62
C PHE A 41 17.90 3.18 3.29
N PHE A 42 18.51 3.42 2.13
CA PHE A 42 19.71 2.71 1.69
C PHE A 42 20.93 3.63 1.75
N ALA A 43 22.08 3.09 2.18
CA ALA A 43 23.36 3.81 2.17
C ALA A 43 23.87 4.13 0.75
N ARG A 44 23.23 3.57 -0.27
CA ARG A 44 23.51 3.82 -1.69
C ARG A 44 22.21 4.11 -2.42
N GLU A 45 22.32 4.89 -3.48
CA GLU A 45 21.21 5.09 -4.41
C GLU A 45 20.78 3.77 -5.05
N ILE A 46 19.47 3.58 -5.16
CA ILE A 46 18.86 2.42 -5.79
C ILE A 46 17.78 2.88 -6.78
N ALA A 47 17.45 2.02 -7.74
CA ALA A 47 16.44 2.34 -8.75
C ALA A 47 15.08 2.61 -8.10
N GLN A 48 14.37 3.63 -8.60
CA GLN A 48 13.03 4.00 -8.12
C GLN A 48 12.06 2.82 -8.13
N PRO A 49 11.13 2.72 -7.17
CA PRO A 49 10.18 1.61 -7.09
C PRO A 49 9.37 1.42 -8.37
N SER A 50 9.31 0.17 -8.84
CA SER A 50 8.52 -0.24 -10.00
C SER A 50 8.02 -1.67 -9.80
N GLN A 51 7.06 -2.09 -10.64
CA GLN A 51 6.56 -3.46 -10.60
C GLN A 51 7.66 -4.49 -10.85
N GLU A 52 8.68 -4.14 -11.64
CA GLU A 52 9.80 -5.03 -11.95
C GLU A 52 10.79 -5.19 -10.79
N ASN A 53 10.86 -4.21 -9.87
CA ASN A 53 11.91 -4.16 -8.86
C ASN A 53 11.43 -4.12 -7.40
N ILE A 54 10.14 -3.91 -7.15
CA ILE A 54 9.61 -3.76 -5.80
C ILE A 54 9.87 -5.01 -4.94
N ASP A 55 9.72 -6.19 -5.53
CA ASP A 55 10.04 -7.47 -4.90
C ASP A 55 11.52 -7.59 -4.51
N MET A 56 12.41 -7.10 -5.38
CA MET A 56 13.85 -7.23 -5.20
C MET A 56 14.36 -6.41 -4.02
N ARG A 57 13.67 -5.32 -3.67
CA ARG A 57 14.05 -4.42 -2.57
C ARG A 57 14.14 -5.14 -1.23
N ASN A 58 13.34 -6.18 -1.04
CA ASN A 58 13.39 -6.98 0.17
C ASN A 58 14.73 -7.74 0.35
N SER A 59 15.46 -7.93 -0.74
CA SER A 59 16.76 -8.64 -0.75
C SER A 59 17.96 -7.69 -0.89
N PHE A 60 17.73 -6.39 -1.05
CA PHE A 60 18.82 -5.42 -1.14
C PHE A 60 19.45 -5.20 0.23
N ASP A 61 20.78 -5.22 0.23
CA ASP A 61 21.58 -4.78 1.36
C ASP A 61 21.39 -3.28 1.56
N TRP A 62 21.02 -2.89 2.78
CA TRP A 62 20.85 -1.50 3.20
C TRP A 62 22.19 -0.76 3.28
N GLY A 63 23.31 -1.48 3.36
CA GLY A 63 24.66 -0.94 3.55
C GLY A 63 24.99 -0.62 5.02
N TYR A 64 24.16 -1.11 5.95
CA TYR A 64 24.38 -1.11 7.39
C TYR A 64 23.67 -2.31 8.02
N GLU A 65 24.02 -2.62 9.26
CA GLU A 65 23.45 -3.74 10.00
C GLU A 65 22.61 -3.27 11.19
N LEU A 66 21.51 -3.97 11.45
CA LEU A 66 20.76 -3.91 12.71
C LEU A 66 21.13 -5.10 13.58
N GLU A 67 21.59 -4.82 14.79
CA GLU A 67 21.83 -5.83 15.80
C GLU A 67 20.51 -6.18 16.52
N LEU A 68 20.16 -7.45 16.50
CA LEU A 68 18.94 -7.97 17.10
C LEU A 68 19.26 -8.93 18.25
N SER A 69 18.36 -9.03 19.22
CA SER A 69 18.43 -10.02 20.30
C SER A 69 17.06 -10.64 20.57
N ARG A 70 17.04 -11.79 21.23
CA ARG A 70 15.82 -12.41 21.76
C ARG A 70 15.96 -12.75 23.23
N THR A 71 14.86 -13.11 23.89
CA THR A 71 14.80 -13.38 25.34
C THR A 71 15.78 -14.45 25.84
N SER A 72 16.23 -15.36 24.97
CA SER A 72 17.25 -16.37 25.29
C SER A 72 18.68 -15.80 25.41
N GLY A 73 18.88 -14.52 25.09
CA GLY A 73 20.20 -13.88 25.04
C GLY A 73 20.98 -14.10 23.74
N GLU A 74 20.39 -14.78 22.75
CA GLU A 74 20.99 -14.91 21.42
C GLU A 74 20.91 -13.59 20.66
N THR A 75 21.99 -13.24 19.96
CA THR A 75 22.09 -12.04 19.13
C THR A 75 22.34 -12.41 17.66
N LYS A 76 21.92 -11.51 16.76
CA LYS A 76 22.14 -11.65 15.31
C LYS A 76 22.13 -10.28 14.63
N SER A 77 23.01 -10.08 13.66
CA SER A 77 22.94 -8.93 12.74
C SER A 77 22.11 -9.24 11.48
N VAL A 78 21.36 -8.26 10.99
CA VAL A 78 20.65 -8.31 9.71
C VAL A 78 20.87 -7.02 8.92
N SER A 79 20.92 -7.10 7.59
CA SER A 79 21.17 -5.95 6.70
C SER A 79 20.20 -5.86 5.52
N ASN A 80 19.15 -6.69 5.52
CA ASN A 80 18.12 -6.69 4.49
C ASN A 80 16.76 -7.08 5.08
N CYS A 81 15.69 -6.75 4.37
CA CYS A 81 14.34 -6.99 4.83
C CYS A 81 14.01 -8.46 4.99
N LYS A 82 14.47 -9.31 4.07
CA LYS A 82 14.22 -10.76 4.12
C LYS A 82 14.75 -11.38 5.42
N ASP A 83 15.96 -11.01 5.82
CA ASP A 83 16.56 -11.48 7.05
C ASP A 83 15.92 -10.86 8.30
N LEU A 84 15.55 -9.57 8.25
CA LEU A 84 14.84 -8.90 9.33
C LEU A 84 13.47 -9.54 9.60
N THR A 85 12.65 -9.74 8.57
CA THR A 85 11.32 -10.38 8.72
C THR A 85 11.46 -11.79 9.26
N LYS A 86 12.44 -12.57 8.77
CA LYS A 86 12.71 -13.92 9.28
C LYS A 86 13.16 -13.90 10.74
N ALA A 87 14.00 -12.95 11.13
CA ALA A 87 14.46 -12.80 12.51
C ALA A 87 13.31 -12.42 13.44
N ASN A 88 12.46 -11.45 13.04
CA ASN A 88 11.29 -11.05 13.81
C ASN A 88 10.31 -12.22 14.05
N LEU A 89 10.03 -13.02 13.02
CA LEU A 89 9.21 -14.24 13.17
C LEU A 89 9.83 -15.28 14.12
N ALA A 90 11.15 -15.27 14.28
CA ALA A 90 11.87 -16.12 15.24
C ALA A 90 11.99 -15.51 16.66
N GLY A 91 11.29 -14.39 16.91
CA GLY A 91 11.25 -13.72 18.21
C GLY A 91 12.41 -12.77 18.49
N PHE A 92 13.19 -12.39 17.47
CA PHE A 92 14.22 -11.35 17.61
C PHE A 92 13.59 -9.95 17.54
N THR A 93 14.11 -9.07 18.37
CA THR A 93 13.80 -7.63 18.42
C THR A 93 15.10 -6.82 18.48
N ALA A 94 15.03 -5.49 18.56
CA ALA A 94 16.22 -4.66 18.73
C ALA A 94 17.09 -5.12 19.92
N ALA A 95 18.40 -5.24 19.70
CA ALA A 95 19.32 -5.65 20.75
C ALA A 95 19.37 -4.67 21.93
N LYS A 96 19.14 -3.38 21.64
CA LYS A 96 19.17 -2.28 22.62
C LYS A 96 17.85 -1.52 22.60
N ALA A 97 17.38 -1.13 23.78
CA ALA A 97 16.09 -0.45 23.94
C ALA A 97 15.97 0.83 23.11
N TYR A 98 17.05 1.61 22.99
CA TYR A 98 17.03 2.86 22.20
C TYR A 98 17.01 2.62 20.67
N GLU A 99 17.31 1.41 20.21
CA GLU A 99 17.26 1.02 18.79
C GLU A 99 15.89 0.43 18.41
N TYR A 100 14.99 0.23 19.38
CA TYR A 100 13.68 -0.39 19.17
C TYR A 100 12.80 0.39 18.17
N GLY A 101 12.81 1.73 18.24
CA GLY A 101 12.10 2.57 17.29
C GLY A 101 12.60 2.38 15.85
N ALA A 102 13.92 2.34 15.67
CA ALA A 102 14.52 2.08 14.37
C ALA A 102 14.16 0.68 13.86
N PHE A 103 14.25 -0.35 14.72
CA PHE A 103 13.84 -1.72 14.38
C PHE A 103 12.38 -1.78 13.89
N LYS A 104 11.44 -1.14 14.61
CA LYS A 104 10.03 -1.10 14.21
C LYS A 104 9.82 -0.37 12.89
N ALA A 105 10.50 0.76 12.66
CA ALA A 105 10.43 1.49 11.41
C ALA A 105 10.97 0.68 10.21
N HIS A 106 12.07 -0.07 10.40
CA HIS A 106 12.61 -0.95 9.35
C HIS A 106 11.67 -2.10 9.06
N LEU A 107 11.13 -2.75 10.10
CA LEU A 107 10.20 -3.85 9.92
C LEU A 107 8.95 -3.39 9.14
N MET A 108 8.41 -2.23 9.53
CA MET A 108 7.29 -1.57 8.87
C MET A 108 7.58 -1.32 7.39
N GLN A 109 8.71 -0.68 7.06
CA GLN A 109 9.10 -0.39 5.67
C GLN A 109 9.24 -1.68 4.83
N CYS A 110 9.84 -2.71 5.40
CA CYS A 110 10.03 -4.01 4.75
C CYS A 110 8.70 -4.73 4.50
N GLN A 111 7.76 -4.64 5.43
CA GLN A 111 6.40 -5.14 5.24
C GLN A 111 5.67 -4.33 4.17
N THR A 112 5.77 -3.00 4.19
CA THR A 112 5.19 -2.13 3.16
C THR A 112 5.65 -2.54 1.75
N TRP A 113 6.95 -2.74 1.52
CA TRP A 113 7.43 -3.19 0.21
C TRP A 113 6.94 -4.59 -0.16
N SER A 114 6.83 -5.50 0.81
CA SER A 114 6.27 -6.83 0.61
C SER A 114 4.80 -6.80 0.23
N GLU A 115 4.03 -5.84 0.73
CA GLU A 115 2.63 -5.64 0.36
C GLU A 115 2.49 -4.93 -0.99
N MET A 116 3.32 -3.92 -1.27
CA MET A 116 3.38 -3.23 -2.57
C MET A 116 3.75 -4.18 -3.72
N ALA A 117 4.57 -5.20 -3.45
CA ALA A 117 4.93 -6.22 -4.41
C ALA A 117 3.76 -7.08 -4.91
N LYS A 118 2.67 -7.16 -4.15
CA LYS A 118 1.49 -7.94 -4.53
C LYS A 118 0.59 -7.20 -5.53
N LEU A 119 0.83 -5.91 -5.76
CA LEU A 119 -0.02 -5.07 -6.58
C LEU A 119 0.03 -5.46 -8.07
N ALA A 120 -1.15 -5.67 -8.64
CA ALA A 120 -1.36 -5.93 -10.05
C ALA A 120 -2.08 -4.76 -10.75
N ALA A 121 -2.18 -4.84 -12.07
CA ALA A 121 -2.88 -3.84 -12.85
C ALA A 121 -4.41 -3.99 -12.67
N SER A 122 -5.11 -2.89 -12.40
CA SER A 122 -6.55 -2.87 -12.20
C SER A 122 -7.32 -2.55 -13.49
N LYS A 123 -8.60 -2.92 -13.52
CA LYS A 123 -9.52 -2.61 -14.64
C LYS A 123 -10.30 -1.34 -14.39
N ARG A 124 -10.52 -0.98 -13.12
CA ARG A 124 -11.36 0.16 -12.68
C ARG A 124 -10.76 0.78 -11.44
N SER A 125 -11.02 2.06 -11.23
CA SER A 125 -10.60 2.79 -10.03
C SER A 125 -11.75 3.62 -9.50
N PHE A 126 -11.99 3.53 -8.19
CA PHE A 126 -12.88 4.43 -7.44
C PHE A 126 -12.10 5.39 -6.52
N ILE A 127 -10.77 5.40 -6.68
CA ILE A 127 -9.81 6.16 -5.88
C ILE A 127 -8.99 7.14 -6.75
N SER A 128 -9.27 7.22 -8.05
CA SER A 128 -8.55 8.11 -8.97
C SER A 128 -8.69 9.59 -8.62
N LYS A 129 -9.77 9.96 -7.91
CA LYS A 129 -10.04 11.32 -7.40
C LYS A 129 -9.94 11.40 -5.87
N LEU A 130 -9.33 10.40 -5.23
CA LEU A 130 -9.09 10.42 -3.79
C LEU A 130 -8.31 11.68 -3.41
N LYS A 131 -8.75 12.34 -2.34
CA LYS A 131 -8.06 13.46 -1.72
C LYS A 131 -7.89 13.14 -0.23
N LEU A 132 -6.70 13.39 0.28
CA LEU A 132 -6.42 13.34 1.72
C LEU A 132 -6.85 14.67 2.38
N ASP A 133 -8.13 15.03 2.23
CA ASP A 133 -8.72 16.25 2.80
C ASP A 133 -9.60 15.93 4.03
N ASP A 134 -10.31 16.94 4.56
CA ASP A 134 -11.20 16.82 5.72
C ASP A 134 -12.34 15.80 5.55
N ASN A 135 -12.60 15.32 4.33
CA ASN A 135 -13.61 14.29 4.11
C ASN A 135 -13.04 12.88 4.15
N PHE A 136 -11.73 12.69 3.96
CA PHE A 136 -11.14 11.34 3.96
C PHE A 136 -11.45 10.56 5.25
N PRO A 137 -11.31 11.12 6.47
CA PRO A 137 -11.61 10.41 7.72
C PRO A 137 -13.06 9.91 7.83
N LYS A 138 -14.01 10.57 7.14
CA LYS A 138 -15.45 10.20 7.13
C LYS A 138 -15.73 8.96 6.29
N PHE A 139 -14.82 8.60 5.39
CA PHE A 139 -14.93 7.40 4.55
C PHE A 139 -13.87 6.35 4.91
N ALA A 140 -12.80 6.73 5.60
CA ALA A 140 -11.78 5.81 6.09
C ALA A 140 -12.33 4.92 7.21
N PRO A 141 -11.95 3.63 7.26
CA PRO A 141 -12.43 2.73 8.29
C PRO A 141 -11.86 3.12 9.65
N SER A 142 -12.61 2.83 10.72
CA SER A 142 -12.18 3.05 12.10
C SER A 142 -10.88 2.33 12.47
N ALA A 143 -10.47 1.30 11.73
CA ALA A 143 -9.15 0.67 11.87
C ALA A 143 -7.99 1.69 11.77
N LEU A 144 -8.19 2.82 11.09
CA LEU A 144 -7.23 3.92 11.05
C LEU A 144 -7.26 4.79 12.32
N ALA A 145 -7.98 4.46 13.38
CA ALA A 145 -8.02 5.29 14.58
C ALA A 145 -6.68 5.32 15.33
N PHE A 146 -6.55 6.28 16.24
CA PHE A 146 -5.40 6.41 17.12
C PHE A 146 -5.56 5.55 18.37
N VAL A 147 -5.12 4.30 18.28
CA VAL A 147 -5.20 3.32 19.37
C VAL A 147 -3.96 3.42 20.27
N ILE A 148 -4.17 3.69 21.55
CA ILE A 148 -3.11 3.83 22.58
C ILE A 148 -3.29 2.86 23.76
N SER A 149 -4.39 2.11 23.79
CA SER A 149 -4.72 1.12 24.83
C SER A 149 -5.71 0.07 24.30
N ASP A 150 -5.75 -1.09 24.95
CA ASP A 150 -6.72 -2.15 24.66
C ASP A 150 -8.17 -1.64 24.74
N GLU A 151 -8.47 -0.72 25.68
CA GLU A 151 -9.80 -0.10 25.80
C GLU A 151 -10.14 0.74 24.56
N SER A 152 -9.18 1.55 24.07
CA SER A 152 -9.38 2.31 22.84
C SER A 152 -9.54 1.40 21.62
N GLU A 153 -8.82 0.28 21.58
CA GLU A 153 -8.93 -0.72 20.51
C GLU A 153 -10.34 -1.32 20.44
N GLU A 154 -10.89 -1.75 21.58
CA GLU A 154 -12.24 -2.32 21.65
C GLU A 154 -13.32 -1.29 21.29
N LYS A 155 -13.15 -0.03 21.70
CA LYS A 155 -14.07 1.05 21.32
C LYS A 155 -14.07 1.26 19.80
N VAL A 156 -12.88 1.33 19.19
CA VAL A 156 -12.70 1.58 17.76
C VAL A 156 -13.40 0.53 16.90
N LYS A 157 -13.36 -0.75 17.31
CA LYS A 157 -14.05 -1.87 16.61
C LYS A 157 -15.56 -1.68 16.48
N THR A 158 -16.18 -0.86 17.33
CA THR A 158 -17.63 -0.59 17.31
C THR A 158 -18.03 0.58 16.41
N LEU A 159 -17.05 1.37 15.96
CA LEU A 159 -17.27 2.57 15.17
C LEU A 159 -17.03 2.28 13.69
N PRO A 160 -17.77 2.91 12.77
CA PRO A 160 -17.65 2.64 11.34
C PRO A 160 -16.49 3.39 10.69
N THR A 161 -16.15 4.60 11.17
CA THR A 161 -15.23 5.51 10.49
C THR A 161 -14.13 6.00 11.41
N TRP A 162 -13.01 6.42 10.80
CA TRP A 162 -11.91 7.04 11.52
C TRP A 162 -12.34 8.35 12.20
N ASP A 163 -13.15 9.17 11.53
CA ASP A 163 -13.65 10.44 12.10
C ASP A 163 -14.53 10.23 13.34
N GLU A 164 -15.34 9.17 13.37
CA GLU A 164 -16.14 8.84 14.56
C GLU A 164 -15.29 8.35 15.74
N ALA A 165 -14.14 7.73 15.46
CA ALA A 165 -13.23 7.23 16.48
C ALA A 165 -12.41 8.34 17.15
N ASP A 166 -11.77 9.20 16.34
CA ASP A 166 -10.80 10.18 16.84
C ASP A 166 -11.36 11.61 16.87
N HIS A 167 -12.47 11.88 16.17
CA HIS A 167 -13.03 13.23 16.00
C HIS A 167 -12.02 14.22 15.41
N ILE A 168 -11.65 13.99 14.15
CA ILE A 168 -10.66 14.80 13.45
C ILE A 168 -11.14 16.24 13.35
N GLN A 169 -10.34 17.17 13.90
CA GLN A 169 -10.68 18.59 13.98
C GLN A 169 -10.20 19.38 12.77
N SER A 170 -9.03 19.03 12.24
CA SER A 170 -8.46 19.73 11.09
C SER A 170 -7.49 18.85 10.31
N THR A 171 -7.37 19.15 9.01
CA THR A 171 -6.40 18.53 8.12
C THR A 171 -5.45 19.58 7.54
N ARG A 172 -4.16 19.26 7.45
CA ARG A 172 -3.17 20.00 6.68
C ARG A 172 -2.69 19.13 5.52
N VAL A 173 -3.11 19.46 4.30
CA VAL A 173 -2.66 18.77 3.08
C VAL A 173 -1.23 19.22 2.76
N VAL A 174 -0.29 18.28 2.80
CA VAL A 174 1.13 18.53 2.52
C VAL A 174 1.42 18.33 1.03
N SER A 175 0.85 17.30 0.42
CA SER A 175 0.92 17.00 -1.01
C SER A 175 -0.29 16.17 -1.45
N GLU A 176 -0.36 15.78 -2.72
CA GLU A 176 -1.43 14.89 -3.22
C GLU A 176 -1.43 13.50 -2.57
N VAL A 177 -0.28 13.08 -2.03
CA VAL A 177 -0.09 11.75 -1.41
C VAL A 177 0.13 11.83 0.10
N ARG A 178 0.18 13.03 0.69
CA ARG A 178 0.47 13.18 2.12
C ARG A 178 -0.37 14.27 2.76
N ALA A 179 -0.99 13.93 3.89
CA ALA A 179 -1.70 14.89 4.73
C ALA A 179 -1.49 14.59 6.20
N GLU A 180 -1.66 15.63 7.00
CA GLU A 180 -1.60 15.58 8.45
C GLU A 180 -2.98 15.87 9.03
N TYR A 181 -3.35 15.14 10.06
CA TYR A 181 -4.65 15.19 10.72
C TYR A 181 -4.43 15.46 12.20
N PHE A 182 -5.29 16.30 12.77
CA PHE A 182 -5.24 16.68 14.17
C PHE A 182 -6.58 16.35 14.82
N ASP A 183 -6.54 15.55 15.88
CA ASP A 183 -7.74 15.12 16.60
C ASP A 183 -8.04 15.98 17.83
N ALA A 184 -9.22 15.76 18.42
CA ALA A 184 -9.69 16.53 19.58
C ALA A 184 -8.91 16.26 20.88
N THR A 185 -8.09 15.22 20.92
CA THR A 185 -7.31 14.78 22.09
C THR A 185 -5.86 15.27 22.06
N GLY A 186 -5.47 15.99 21.00
CA GLY A 186 -4.09 16.41 20.78
C GLY A 186 -3.23 15.35 20.10
N GLY A 187 -3.85 14.32 19.52
CA GLY A 187 -3.20 13.40 18.61
C GLY A 187 -2.93 14.05 17.26
N PHE A 188 -1.81 13.63 16.68
CA PHE A 188 -1.31 14.07 15.39
C PHE A 188 -1.07 12.83 14.55
N GLN A 189 -1.75 12.74 13.41
CA GLN A 189 -1.61 11.61 12.49
C GLN A 189 -1.13 12.07 11.13
N VAL A 190 -0.23 11.32 10.52
CA VAL A 190 0.23 11.54 9.15
C VAL A 190 -0.21 10.35 8.31
N ILE A 191 -0.91 10.62 7.20
CA ILE A 191 -1.21 9.60 6.19
C ILE A 191 -0.35 9.88 4.97
N THR A 192 0.34 8.84 4.49
CA THR A 192 1.09 8.85 3.25
C THR A 192 0.58 7.74 2.34
N VAL A 193 0.15 8.06 1.12
CA VAL A 193 -0.19 7.07 0.08
C VAL A 193 1.10 6.66 -0.61
N VAL A 194 1.51 5.41 -0.41
CA VAL A 194 2.81 4.90 -0.90
C VAL A 194 2.67 4.11 -2.20
N ALA A 195 1.50 3.54 -2.48
CA ALA A 195 1.24 2.87 -3.75
C ALA A 195 -0.26 2.77 -4.07
N LYS A 196 -0.56 2.44 -5.33
CA LYS A 196 -1.90 2.09 -5.83
C LYS A 196 -1.80 0.89 -6.77
N GLY A 197 -2.80 0.02 -6.75
CA GLY A 197 -2.88 -1.15 -7.64
C GLY A 197 -3.93 -2.14 -7.15
N ASP A 198 -4.25 -3.14 -7.96
CA ASP A 198 -5.17 -4.21 -7.58
C ASP A 198 -4.45 -5.22 -6.67
N TYR A 199 -4.75 -5.20 -5.38
CA TYR A 199 -4.09 -6.01 -4.37
C TYR A 199 -4.71 -7.40 -4.24
N ASN A 200 -6.04 -7.50 -4.38
CA ASN A 200 -6.80 -8.74 -4.16
C ASN A 200 -7.23 -9.45 -5.46
N ALA A 201 -6.82 -8.94 -6.62
CA ALA A 201 -7.14 -9.43 -7.96
C ALA A 201 -8.63 -9.39 -8.33
N ASP A 202 -9.42 -8.47 -7.76
CA ASP A 202 -10.84 -8.29 -8.08
C ASP A 202 -11.08 -7.34 -9.29
N GLY A 203 -10.01 -6.72 -9.80
CA GLY A 203 -10.03 -5.77 -10.91
C GLY A 203 -10.28 -4.32 -10.50
N ILE A 204 -10.38 -4.01 -9.21
CA ILE A 204 -10.51 -2.67 -8.65
C ILE A 204 -9.15 -2.18 -8.15
N GLU A 205 -8.85 -0.90 -8.32
CA GLU A 205 -7.65 -0.28 -7.79
C GLU A 205 -7.78 -0.02 -6.28
N ASP A 206 -6.82 -0.52 -5.52
CA ASP A 206 -6.66 -0.33 -4.08
C ASP A 206 -5.56 0.69 -3.77
N ILE A 207 -5.56 1.23 -2.54
CA ILE A 207 -4.50 2.10 -2.04
C ILE A 207 -3.68 1.39 -0.97
N VAL A 208 -2.35 1.59 -1.02
CA VAL A 208 -1.44 1.26 0.06
C VAL A 208 -1.09 2.56 0.78
N ILE A 209 -1.30 2.60 2.09
CA ILE A 209 -1.00 3.77 2.92
C ILE A 209 -0.11 3.41 4.10
N GLU A 210 0.70 4.37 4.52
CA GLU A 210 1.34 4.37 5.82
C GLU A 210 0.66 5.41 6.70
N LYS A 211 0.42 5.05 7.96
CA LYS A 211 -0.11 5.92 9.00
C LYS A 211 0.90 6.03 10.13
N GLU A 212 1.32 7.25 10.42
CA GLU A 212 2.11 7.57 11.59
C GLU A 212 1.22 8.28 12.60
N ASN A 213 1.31 7.89 13.87
CA ASN A 213 0.63 8.59 14.95
C ASN A 213 1.64 9.10 15.94
N SER A 214 1.36 10.27 16.50
CA SER A 214 2.01 10.77 17.69
C SER A 214 1.06 11.66 18.49
N VAL A 215 1.54 12.16 19.62
CA VAL A 215 0.86 13.19 20.40
C VAL A 215 1.63 14.50 20.27
N LEU A 216 0.93 15.63 20.16
CA LEU A 216 1.56 16.95 20.13
C LEU A 216 2.37 17.25 21.41
N SER A 217 1.97 16.64 22.51
CA SER A 217 2.69 16.68 23.80
C SER A 217 2.90 15.27 24.33
N GLY A 218 4.16 14.81 24.32
CA GLY A 218 4.55 13.49 24.84
C GLY A 218 5.59 12.81 23.97
N SER A 219 5.87 11.54 24.25
CA SER A 219 6.83 10.72 23.51
C SER A 219 6.20 9.52 22.78
N TYR A 220 4.87 9.38 22.83
CA TYR A 220 4.20 8.29 22.14
C TYR A 220 4.28 8.50 20.63
N SER A 221 4.68 7.44 19.92
CA SER A 221 4.57 7.36 18.47
C SER A 221 4.33 5.92 18.05
N SER A 222 3.63 5.74 16.93
CA SER A 222 3.37 4.44 16.31
C SER A 222 3.31 4.60 14.78
N SER A 223 3.59 3.53 14.06
CA SER A 223 3.51 3.47 12.60
C SER A 223 2.82 2.17 12.21
N HIS A 224 1.90 2.27 11.26
CA HIS A 224 1.06 1.17 10.79
C HIS A 224 0.89 1.28 9.29
N GLY A 225 0.75 0.14 8.62
CA GLY A 225 0.51 0.10 7.18
C GLY A 225 -0.81 -0.56 6.86
N TYR A 226 -1.46 -0.09 5.80
CA TYR A 226 -2.76 -0.58 5.39
C TYR A 226 -2.86 -0.72 3.88
N VAL A 227 -3.60 -1.73 3.45
CA VAL A 227 -4.21 -1.76 2.11
C VAL A 227 -5.70 -1.48 2.26
N LEU A 228 -6.20 -0.46 1.58
CA LEU A 228 -7.61 -0.09 1.59
C LEU A 228 -8.21 -0.23 0.19
N THR A 229 -9.41 -0.81 0.13
CA THR A 229 -10.22 -0.88 -1.10
C THR A 229 -11.48 -0.04 -0.97
N ARG A 230 -12.06 0.33 -2.12
CA ARG A 230 -13.30 1.10 -2.20
C ARG A 230 -14.14 0.64 -3.39
N MET A 231 -15.37 0.19 -3.11
CA MET A 231 -16.22 -0.45 -4.13
C MET A 231 -17.03 0.53 -5.01
N SER A 232 -17.10 1.82 -4.64
CA SER A 232 -17.74 2.88 -5.43
C SER A 232 -17.32 4.27 -4.95
N GLU A 233 -17.58 5.33 -5.72
CA GLU A 233 -17.26 6.72 -5.33
C GLU A 233 -17.98 7.21 -4.06
N GLN A 234 -19.04 6.53 -3.61
CA GLN A 234 -19.83 6.89 -2.41
C GLN A 234 -19.62 5.91 -1.25
N ALA A 235 -18.99 4.76 -1.48
CA ALA A 235 -18.73 3.77 -0.44
C ALA A 235 -17.64 4.24 0.53
N SER A 236 -17.67 3.75 1.77
CA SER A 236 -16.52 3.82 2.68
C SER A 236 -15.41 2.89 2.20
N PHE A 237 -14.19 3.18 2.61
CA PHE A 237 -13.05 2.30 2.46
C PHE A 237 -13.16 1.10 3.41
N THR A 238 -12.60 -0.03 2.99
CA THR A 238 -12.48 -1.24 3.80
C THR A 238 -11.04 -1.71 3.80
N VAL A 239 -10.58 -2.27 4.92
CA VAL A 239 -9.22 -2.79 5.08
C VAL A 239 -9.11 -4.17 4.42
N LEU A 240 -8.12 -4.34 3.55
CA LEU A 240 -7.73 -5.63 2.96
C LEU A 240 -6.54 -6.25 3.70
N ALA A 241 -5.62 -5.42 4.20
CA ALA A 241 -4.45 -5.85 4.97
C ALA A 241 -4.02 -4.74 5.93
N GLU A 242 -3.41 -5.14 7.06
CA GLU A 242 -2.85 -4.28 8.09
C GLU A 242 -1.57 -4.91 8.65
N TRP A 243 -0.56 -4.08 8.98
CA TRP A 243 0.69 -4.52 9.62
C TRP A 243 1.30 -3.47 10.55
#